data_AF-A0A3N5RK50-F1
#
_entry.id   AF-A0A3N5RK50-F1
#
_cell.length_a   1.000
_cell.length_b   1.000
_cell.length_c   1.000
_cell.angle_alpha   90.00
_cell.angle_beta   90.00
_cell.angle_gamma   90.00
#
_symmetry.space_group_name_H-M   'P 1'
#
loop_
_entity.id
_entity.type
_entity.pdbx_description
1 polymer ?
#
loop_
_entity_poly.entity_id
_entity_poly.type
_entity_poly.pdbx_seq_one_letter_code
_entity_poly.pdbx_strand_id
1 'polypeptide(L)'
;MGYCIFDTVPVSKDWLEEHGVQDLKISLEDEYTNCGVNLQGISVGWVDIYEYDLEGQALDISGFSDGVYALRSVTDPDRVLYEANPRNNSVTVYFLLQDDEVYVLGEHYTILDVFVVRPMW
;
A
#
# COMPACT_ATOMS: atom_id res chain seq x y z
N MET A 1 12.67 5.21 2.10
CA MET A 1 11.66 6.21 2.49
C MET A 1 11.58 6.22 4.00
N GLY A 2 11.50 7.40 4.63
CA GLY A 2 11.24 7.51 6.07
C GLY A 2 9.75 7.71 6.31
N TYR A 3 9.24 7.17 7.41
CA TYR A 3 7.85 7.33 7.82
C TYR A 3 7.82 7.91 9.24
N CYS A 4 7.03 8.96 9.42
CA CYS A 4 6.38 9.24 10.69
C CYS A 4 5.24 8.23 10.91
N ILE A 5 5.22 7.58 12.07
CA ILE A 5 4.23 6.55 12.38
C ILE A 5 3.18 7.14 13.33
N PHE A 6 1.96 7.34 12.86
CA PHE A 6 0.89 7.96 13.66
C PHE A 6 -0.52 7.53 13.20
N ASP A 7 -1.51 7.81 14.05
CA ASP A 7 -2.91 7.48 13.81
C ASP A 7 -3.55 8.52 12.86
N THR A 8 -3.83 8.12 11.61
CA THR A 8 -4.53 9.00 10.65
C THR A 8 -6.04 8.82 10.73
N VAL A 9 -6.54 7.59 10.53
CA VAL A 9 -7.97 7.26 10.58
C VAL A 9 -8.20 5.86 11.17
N PRO A 10 -9.37 5.61 11.79
CA PRO A 10 -9.72 4.26 12.21
C PRO A 10 -10.00 3.36 10.99
N VAL A 11 -9.65 2.08 11.11
CA VAL A 11 -10.05 1.03 10.17
C VAL A 11 -11.58 0.94 10.13
N SER A 12 -12.17 0.78 8.95
CA SER A 12 -13.63 0.68 8.81
C SER A 12 -14.17 -0.58 9.49
N LYS A 13 -15.39 -0.48 10.05
CA LYS A 13 -16.06 -1.62 10.70
C LYS A 13 -16.27 -2.79 9.75
N ASP A 14 -16.71 -2.50 8.53
CA ASP A 14 -16.93 -3.51 7.49
C ASP A 14 -15.65 -4.31 7.20
N TRP A 15 -14.49 -3.63 7.14
CA TRP A 15 -13.21 -4.30 6.94
C TRP A 15 -12.85 -5.21 8.11
N LEU A 16 -13.04 -4.74 9.35
CA LEU A 16 -12.77 -5.52 10.56
C LEU A 16 -13.64 -6.78 10.63
N GLU A 17 -14.91 -6.66 10.22
CA GLU A 17 -15.86 -7.76 10.18
C GLU A 17 -15.48 -8.79 9.12
N GLU A 18 -15.14 -8.34 7.91
CA GLU A 18 -14.72 -9.19 6.79
C GLU A 18 -13.45 -10.00 7.11
N HIS A 19 -12.52 -9.39 7.85
CA HIS A 19 -11.22 -10.00 8.17
C HIS A 19 -11.20 -10.74 9.52
N GLY A 20 -12.36 -10.86 10.19
CA GLY A 20 -12.51 -11.68 11.40
C GLY A 20 -11.69 -11.20 12.60
N VAL A 21 -11.36 -9.91 12.66
CA VAL A 21 -10.56 -9.31 13.75
C VAL A 21 -11.41 -8.78 14.91
N GLN A 22 -12.63 -9.33 15.03
CA GLN A 22 -13.65 -9.00 16.04
C GLN A 22 -13.13 -9.09 17.48
N ASP A 23 -12.20 -10.02 17.73
CA ASP A 23 -11.68 -10.35 19.06
C ASP A 23 -10.52 -9.44 19.50
N LEU A 24 -10.03 -8.55 18.62
CA LEU A 24 -8.99 -7.60 18.98
C LEU A 24 -9.56 -6.47 19.84
N LYS A 25 -8.79 -6.09 20.87
CA LYS A 25 -9.08 -4.89 21.64
C LYS A 25 -8.68 -3.65 20.82
N ILE A 26 -9.62 -3.12 20.05
CA ILE A 26 -9.46 -1.92 19.24
C ILE A 26 -9.37 -0.68 20.13
N SER A 27 -8.44 0.22 19.82
CA SER A 27 -8.35 1.55 20.44
C SER A 27 -9.44 2.45 19.86
N LEU A 28 -10.26 3.03 20.74
CA LEU A 28 -11.37 3.91 20.36
C LEU A 28 -10.93 5.35 20.05
N GLU A 29 -9.76 5.74 20.53
CA GLU A 29 -9.17 7.07 20.37
C GLU A 29 -7.81 6.94 19.70
N ASP A 30 -7.36 8.01 19.06
CA ASP A 30 -6.04 8.18 18.51
C ASP A 30 -5.02 8.38 19.64
N GLU A 31 -4.10 7.42 19.82
CA GLU A 31 -3.05 7.49 20.84
C GLU A 31 -1.79 8.19 20.29
N TYR A 32 -1.51 8.01 19.00
CA TYR A 32 -0.33 8.55 18.32
C TYR A 32 -0.74 9.68 17.39
N THR A 33 -0.77 10.92 17.88
CA THR A 33 -1.40 12.05 17.17
C THR A 33 -0.44 12.93 16.37
N ASN A 34 0.86 12.66 16.42
CA ASN A 34 1.88 13.49 15.76
C ASN A 34 3.19 12.76 15.51
N CYS A 35 4.04 13.40 14.71
CA CYS A 35 5.38 12.94 14.34
C CYS A 35 6.46 13.34 15.34
N GLY A 36 6.20 13.16 16.63
CA GLY A 36 7.11 13.52 17.71
C GLY A 36 8.39 12.69 17.68
N VAL A 37 9.49 13.24 18.21
CA VAL A 37 10.80 12.55 18.26
C VAL A 37 10.87 11.46 19.34
N ASN A 38 9.94 11.44 20.29
CA ASN A 38 10.00 10.58 21.47
C ASN A 38 9.09 9.34 21.36
N LEU A 39 7.93 9.48 20.70
CA LEU A 39 6.92 8.43 20.62
C LEU A 39 6.15 8.56 19.31
N GLN A 40 6.08 7.44 18.58
CA GLN A 40 5.36 7.24 17.33
C GLN A 40 4.84 5.80 17.33
N GLY A 41 3.75 5.54 16.61
CA GLY A 41 3.08 4.24 16.61
C GLY A 41 1.75 4.27 15.88
N ILE A 42 1.16 3.09 15.70
CA ILE A 42 -0.19 2.93 15.16
C ILE A 42 -0.99 2.17 16.21
N SER A 43 -2.11 2.75 16.61
CA SER A 43 -3.05 2.15 17.56
C SER A 43 -3.74 0.94 16.93
N VAL A 44 -4.10 -0.06 17.75
CA VAL A 44 -4.78 -1.27 17.23
C VAL A 44 -6.13 -0.86 16.64
N GLY A 45 -6.32 -1.09 15.34
CA GLY A 45 -7.51 -0.69 14.59
C GLY A 45 -7.43 0.70 13.95
N TRP A 46 -6.24 1.28 13.86
CA TRP A 46 -5.96 2.53 13.13
C TRP A 46 -5.05 2.27 11.93
N VAL A 47 -5.04 3.22 11.00
CA VAL A 47 -4.12 3.25 9.85
C VAL A 47 -3.38 4.57 9.78
N ASP A 48 -2.19 4.52 9.20
CA ASP A 48 -1.33 5.65 8.89
C ASP A 48 -1.31 5.86 7.37
N ILE A 49 -1.85 6.98 6.89
CA ILE A 49 -2.03 7.23 5.45
C ILE A 49 -1.01 8.27 4.98
N TYR A 50 -0.21 7.86 4.01
CA TYR A 50 0.69 8.73 3.26
C TYR A 50 0.08 9.02 1.90
N GLU A 51 -0.44 10.23 1.73
CA GLU A 51 -1.10 10.67 0.50
C GLU A 51 -0.14 10.74 -0.69
N TYR A 52 -0.67 10.56 -1.90
CA TYR A 52 0.11 10.45 -3.13
C TYR A 52 0.93 11.70 -3.48
N ASP A 53 0.54 12.87 -2.97
CA ASP A 53 1.18 14.16 -3.22
C ASP A 53 2.30 14.48 -2.22
N LEU A 54 2.48 13.64 -1.20
CA LEU A 54 3.53 13.82 -0.21
C LEU A 54 4.92 13.55 -0.81
N GLU A 55 5.87 14.42 -0.49
CA GLU A 55 7.25 14.28 -0.95
C GLU A 55 7.81 12.90 -0.57
N GLY A 56 8.41 12.24 -1.56
CA GLY A 56 8.96 10.89 -1.42
C GLY A 56 7.97 9.78 -1.79
N GLN A 57 6.66 10.02 -1.92
CA GLN A 57 5.64 9.03 -2.34
C GLN A 57 5.63 8.75 -3.85
N ALA A 58 6.78 8.81 -4.51
CA ALA A 58 6.91 8.58 -5.94
C ALA A 58 8.13 7.72 -6.27
N LEU A 59 8.03 6.96 -7.37
CA LEU A 59 9.13 6.26 -7.99
C LEU A 59 9.43 6.91 -9.34
N ASP A 60 10.69 7.27 -9.56
CA ASP A 60 11.12 7.73 -10.87
C ASP A 60 11.25 6.54 -11.81
N ILE A 61 10.39 6.52 -12.84
CA ILE A 61 10.36 5.51 -13.90
C ILE A 61 10.84 6.09 -15.24
N SER A 62 11.50 7.25 -15.23
CA SER A 62 12.01 7.89 -16.44
C SER A 62 12.93 6.95 -17.21
N GLY A 63 12.70 6.86 -18.53
CA GLY A 63 13.49 6.00 -19.42
C GLY A 63 13.09 4.52 -19.41
N PHE A 64 12.04 4.14 -18.69
CA PHE A 64 11.44 2.81 -18.84
C PHE A 64 10.77 2.72 -20.22
N SER A 65 10.83 1.55 -20.85
CA SER A 65 10.15 1.30 -22.13
C SER A 65 8.68 0.95 -21.91
N ASP A 66 7.83 1.14 -22.91
CA ASP A 66 6.46 0.65 -22.90
C ASP A 66 6.40 -0.83 -22.51
N GLY A 67 5.45 -1.20 -21.66
CA GLY A 67 5.31 -2.57 -21.18
C GLY A 67 4.45 -2.72 -19.93
N VAL A 68 4.20 -3.97 -19.55
CA VAL A 68 3.50 -4.31 -18.31
C VAL A 68 4.52 -4.47 -17.19
N TYR A 69 4.28 -3.77 -16.08
CA TYR A 69 5.12 -3.77 -14.90
C TYR A 69 4.32 -4.20 -13.67
N ALA A 70 5.04 -4.72 -12.68
CA ALA A 70 4.50 -5.01 -11.36
C ALA A 70 5.10 -4.03 -10.34
N LEU A 71 4.26 -3.18 -9.76
CA LEU A 71 4.62 -2.34 -8.62
C LEU A 71 4.36 -3.13 -7.34
N ARG A 72 5.41 -3.40 -6.57
CA ARG A 72 5.32 -4.10 -5.29
C ARG A 72 5.69 -3.16 -4.15
N SER A 73 4.76 -2.96 -3.21
CA SER A 73 5.02 -2.29 -1.95
C SER A 73 5.24 -3.33 -0.84
N VAL A 74 6.21 -3.08 0.04
CA VAL A 74 6.53 -3.96 1.17
C VAL A 74 6.73 -3.11 2.43
N THR A 75 5.91 -3.34 3.45
CA THR A 75 6.01 -2.70 4.77
C THR A 75 6.95 -3.50 5.67
N ASP A 76 7.75 -2.82 6.49
CA ASP A 76 8.78 -3.41 7.36
C ASP A 76 9.64 -4.51 6.68
N PRO A 77 10.29 -4.22 5.53
CA PRO A 77 11.00 -5.22 4.76
C PRO A 77 12.19 -5.85 5.52
N ASP A 78 12.78 -5.10 6.45
CA ASP A 78 13.92 -5.51 7.26
C ASP A 78 13.51 -6.18 8.57
N ARG A 79 12.19 -6.28 8.86
CA ARG A 79 11.62 -6.90 10.07
C ARG A 79 12.15 -6.27 11.36
N VAL A 80 12.15 -4.95 11.40
CA VAL A 80 12.56 -4.18 12.58
C VAL A 80 11.45 -4.16 13.61
N LEU A 81 10.19 -4.25 13.19
CA LEU A 81 9.02 -4.32 14.06
C LEU A 81 8.65 -5.79 14.35
N TYR A 82 8.16 -6.04 15.57
CA TYR A 82 7.62 -7.33 15.92
C TYR A 82 6.14 -7.39 15.54
N GLU A 83 5.82 -8.17 14.52
CA GLU A 83 4.47 -8.30 13.97
C GLU A 83 3.91 -9.70 14.24
N ALA A 84 2.59 -9.79 14.47
CA ALA A 84 1.91 -11.06 14.68
C ALA A 84 1.97 -11.97 13.43
N ASN A 85 2.01 -11.36 12.25
CA ASN A 85 2.15 -12.04 10.97
C ASN A 85 3.03 -11.21 10.04
N PRO A 86 4.28 -11.61 9.75
CA PRO A 86 5.16 -10.88 8.82
C PRO A 86 4.98 -11.31 7.36
N ARG A 87 3.93 -12.08 7.03
CA ARG A 87 3.71 -12.64 5.68
C ARG A 87 2.68 -11.88 4.85
N ASN A 88 1.93 -10.94 5.45
CA ASN A 88 0.95 -10.10 4.78
C ASN A 88 1.43 -8.65 4.56
N ASN A 89 2.74 -8.43 4.65
CA ASN A 89 3.37 -7.10 4.55
C ASN A 89 3.56 -6.59 3.12
N SER A 90 3.05 -7.26 2.10
CA SER A 90 3.26 -6.81 0.72
C SER A 90 2.02 -6.91 -0.15
N VAL A 91 1.81 -5.87 -0.95
CA VAL A 91 0.81 -5.79 -2.02
C VAL A 91 1.51 -5.60 -3.36
N THR A 92 0.93 -6.12 -4.44
CA THR A 92 1.42 -5.94 -5.80
C THR A 92 0.29 -5.47 -6.70
N VAL A 93 0.54 -4.42 -7.47
CA VAL A 93 -0.38 -3.89 -8.48
C VAL A 93 0.33 -3.92 -9.83
N TYR A 94 -0.38 -4.34 -10.87
CA TYR A 94 0.12 -4.33 -12.23
C TYR A 94 -0.30 -3.05 -12.93
N PHE A 95 0.58 -2.52 -13.79
CA PHE A 95 0.26 -1.39 -14.64
C PHE A 95 0.88 -1.55 -16.02
N LEU A 96 0.24 -0.96 -17.03
CA LEU A 96 0.78 -0.78 -18.36
C LEU A 96 1.37 0.63 -18.44
N LEU A 97 2.65 0.72 -18.80
CA LEU A 97 3.27 1.95 -19.29
C LEU A 97 3.14 1.97 -20.80
N GLN A 98 2.52 2.99 -21.36
CA GLN A 98 2.38 3.16 -22.80
C GLN A 98 2.35 4.64 -23.15
N ASP A 99 3.21 5.08 -24.06
CA ASP A 99 3.23 6.46 -24.58
C ASP A 99 3.37 7.50 -23.43
N ASP A 100 4.24 7.22 -22.45
CA ASP A 100 4.45 8.00 -21.21
C ASP A 100 3.23 8.09 -20.27
N GLU A 101 2.18 7.27 -20.50
CA GLU A 101 0.99 7.18 -19.65
C GLU A 101 0.96 5.86 -18.86
N VAL A 102 0.40 5.91 -17.65
CA VAL A 102 0.25 4.74 -16.76
C VAL A 102 -1.22 4.32 -16.67
N TYR A 103 -1.48 3.06 -17.02
CA TYR A 103 -2.80 2.44 -16.90
C TYR A 103 -2.77 1.34 -15.83
N VAL A 104 -3.51 1.52 -14.75
CA VAL A 104 -3.60 0.53 -13.66
C VAL A 104 -4.42 -0.67 -14.11
N LEU A 105 -3.82 -1.85 -14.03
CA LEU A 105 -4.45 -3.12 -14.43
C LEU A 105 -5.03 -3.89 -13.22
N GLY A 106 -4.66 -3.51 -11.99
CA GLY A 106 -5.16 -4.07 -10.73
C GLY A 106 -4.19 -5.04 -10.05
N GLU A 107 -4.64 -5.73 -9.00
CA GLU A 107 -3.81 -6.66 -8.20
C GLU A 107 -3.68 -8.05 -8.82
N HIS A 108 -4.52 -8.36 -9.79
CA HIS A 108 -4.50 -9.59 -10.56
C HIS A 108 -4.40 -9.26 -12.04
N TYR A 109 -3.37 -9.79 -12.70
CA TYR A 109 -3.18 -9.65 -14.14
C TYR A 109 -2.91 -11.00 -14.77
N THR A 110 -3.66 -11.37 -15.81
CA THR A 110 -3.45 -12.61 -16.54
C THR A 110 -2.84 -12.27 -17.90
N ILE A 111 -1.76 -12.98 -18.28
CA ILE A 111 -1.07 -12.77 -19.57
C ILE A 111 -1.99 -12.98 -20.79
N LEU A 112 -3.13 -13.66 -20.62
CA LEU A 112 -4.14 -13.79 -21.67
C LEU A 112 -4.82 -12.46 -22.06
N ASP A 113 -4.81 -11.46 -21.17
CA ASP A 113 -5.33 -10.12 -21.43
C ASP A 113 -4.43 -9.31 -22.39
N VAL A 114 -3.16 -9.72 -22.57
CA VAL A 114 -2.20 -9.09 -23.49
C VAL A 114 -2.64 -9.20 -24.95
N PHE A 115 -3.35 -10.26 -25.32
CA PHE A 115 -3.74 -10.53 -26.71
C PHE A 115 -5.06 -9.88 -27.13
N VAL A 116 -5.82 -9.29 -26.21
CA VAL A 116 -7.10 -8.63 -26.53
C VAL A 116 -6.89 -7.16 -26.90
N VAL A 117 -5.78 -6.55 -26.48
CA VAL A 117 -5.49 -5.13 -26.76
C VAL A 117 -4.79 -4.91 -28.12
N ARG A 118 -4.46 -5.97 -28.88
CA ARG A 118 -4.04 -5.88 -30.29
C ARG A 118 -4.63 -7.03 -31.12
N PRO A 119 -5.50 -6.72 -32.10
CA PRO A 119 -4.97 -6.27 -33.39
C PRO A 119 -5.70 -5.06 -33.99
N MET A 120 -4.95 -3.98 -34.26
CA MET A 120 -5.25 -3.06 -35.35
C MET A 120 -4.43 -3.48 -36.57
N TRP A 121 -4.90 -4.52 -37.26
CA TRP A 121 -4.68 -4.75 -38.69
C TRP A 121 -5.95 -5.43 -39.24
#